data_AF-G0QEC4-F1
#
_entry.id   AF-G0QEC4-F1
#
_cell.length_a   1.000
_cell.length_b   1.000
_cell.length_c   1.000
_cell.angle_alpha   90.00
_cell.angle_beta   90.00
_cell.angle_gamma   90.00
#
_symmetry.space_group_name_H-M   'P 1'
#
loop_
_entity.id
_entity.type
_entity.pdbx_description
1 polymer ?
#
loop_
_entity_poly.entity_id
_entity_poly.type
_entity_poly.pdbx_seq_one_letter_code
_entity_poly.pdbx_strand_id
1 'polypeptide(L)'
;MSLEDFKTDNHHSDKIYGEHEFNEKLEQMVEDNKSKFPIDLDIAFIEVSTRMTKHRAKAYKREGGTYYIRVSEEFVQRESLYIIELTVVHEMVHIYFYQMGYPNHGHDKYFRWVVGQVQASMTRTSTFEQKWRDCIEPFMEDN
;
A
#
# COMPACT_ATOMS: atom_id res chain seq x y z
N MET A 1 0.16 -47.93 32.61
CA MET A 1 -0.66 -46.73 32.94
C MET A 1 0.35 -45.61 33.13
N SER A 2 0.85 -44.98 32.06
CA SER A 2 0.20 -44.00 31.17
C SER A 2 -0.51 -42.88 31.92
N LEU A 3 0.07 -41.69 31.82
CA LEU A 3 -0.61 -40.43 31.55
C LEU A 3 0.38 -39.60 30.73
N GLU A 4 0.24 -39.73 29.42
CA GLU A 4 0.68 -38.73 28.45
C GLU A 4 -0.06 -37.43 28.77
N ASP A 5 0.65 -36.34 29.01
CA ASP A 5 0.02 -35.02 29.11
C ASP A 5 0.57 -34.07 28.03
N PHE A 6 -0.22 -34.02 26.96
CA PHE A 6 -0.57 -32.87 26.14
C PHE A 6 0.55 -31.96 25.60
N LYS A 7 0.84 -32.16 24.30
CA LYS A 7 1.12 -31.04 23.40
C LYS A 7 0.01 -30.00 23.54
N THR A 8 0.40 -28.76 23.82
CA THR A 8 -0.31 -27.60 23.28
C THR A 8 0.75 -26.66 22.72
N ASP A 9 0.80 -26.62 21.38
CA ASP A 9 1.47 -25.57 20.64
C ASP A 9 0.84 -24.24 21.08
N ASN A 10 1.53 -23.51 21.95
CA ASN A 10 1.14 -22.14 22.29
C ASN A 10 1.50 -21.23 21.11
N HIS A 11 0.77 -21.37 20.00
CA HIS A 11 0.47 -20.26 19.10
C HIS A 11 -0.46 -19.30 19.86
N HIS A 12 0.11 -18.57 20.82
CA HIS A 12 -0.50 -17.35 21.33
C HIS A 12 -0.28 -16.27 20.26
N SER A 13 -1.09 -16.29 19.19
CA SER A 13 -1.42 -15.04 18.52
C SER A 13 -2.40 -14.33 19.43
N ASP A 14 -1.88 -13.40 20.23
CA ASP A 14 -2.72 -12.43 20.91
C ASP A 14 -3.49 -11.68 19.82
N LYS A 15 -4.76 -12.06 19.62
CA LYS A 15 -5.66 -11.43 18.65
C LYS A 15 -5.83 -9.97 19.01
N ILE A 16 -5.09 -9.14 18.28
CA ILE A 16 -5.23 -7.70 18.26
C ILE A 16 -6.67 -7.41 17.80
N TYR A 17 -7.39 -6.56 18.54
CA TYR A 17 -8.69 -6.02 18.13
C TYR A 17 -8.61 -5.53 16.66
N GLY A 18 -9.23 -6.23 15.69
CA GLY A 18 -9.31 -5.76 14.30
C GLY A 18 -9.00 -6.73 13.16
N GLU A 19 -8.97 -8.05 13.36
CA GLU A 19 -8.85 -9.01 12.25
C GLU A 19 -10.08 -8.95 11.32
N HIS A 20 -9.95 -8.24 10.20
CA HIS A 20 -10.87 -8.34 9.07
C HIS A 20 -10.36 -9.45 8.14
N GLU A 21 -11.25 -10.29 7.61
CA GLU A 21 -10.93 -11.41 6.69
C GLU A 21 -10.17 -11.01 5.41
N PHE A 22 -10.03 -9.72 5.16
CA PHE A 22 -9.43 -9.16 3.96
C PHE A 22 -8.02 -8.62 4.22
N ASN A 23 -7.61 -8.53 5.50
CA ASN A 23 -6.28 -8.03 5.88
C ASN A 23 -5.16 -8.92 5.28
N GLU A 24 -5.30 -10.24 5.35
CA GLU A 24 -4.32 -11.18 4.76
C GLU A 24 -4.13 -10.94 3.25
N LYS A 25 -5.21 -10.62 2.53
CA LYS A 25 -5.13 -10.29 1.09
C LYS A 25 -4.43 -8.96 0.84
N LEU A 26 -4.67 -7.96 1.69
CA LEU A 26 -4.00 -6.68 1.60
C LEU A 26 -2.50 -6.80 1.88
N GLU A 27 -2.13 -7.60 2.88
CA GLU A 27 -0.73 -7.91 3.20
C GLU A 27 -0.05 -8.61 2.01
N GLN A 28 -0.68 -9.61 1.41
CA GLN A 28 -0.15 -10.26 0.22
C GLN A 28 0.02 -9.28 -0.96
N MET A 29 -0.95 -8.38 -1.20
CA MET A 29 -0.83 -7.34 -2.23
C MET A 29 0.37 -6.42 -2.02
N VAL A 30 0.70 -6.10 -0.76
CA VAL A 30 1.90 -5.33 -0.43
C VAL A 30 3.15 -6.13 -0.80
N GLU A 31 3.27 -7.38 -0.34
CA GLU A 31 4.45 -8.22 -0.59
C GLU A 31 4.68 -8.44 -2.08
N ASP A 32 3.63 -8.75 -2.85
CA ASP A 32 3.71 -8.99 -4.30
C ASP A 32 4.23 -7.76 -5.05
N ASN A 33 3.98 -6.55 -4.52
CA ASN A 33 4.29 -5.29 -5.19
C ASN A 33 5.54 -4.58 -4.66
N LYS A 34 6.16 -5.04 -3.56
CA LYS A 34 7.39 -4.45 -3.00
C LYS A 34 8.53 -4.39 -4.01
N SER A 35 8.68 -5.43 -4.83
CA SER A 35 9.72 -5.53 -5.86
C SER A 35 9.68 -4.43 -6.93
N LYS A 36 8.56 -3.70 -7.05
CA LYS A 36 8.42 -2.56 -7.97
C LYS A 36 9.17 -1.31 -7.49
N PHE A 37 9.56 -1.26 -6.22
CA PHE A 37 10.22 -0.11 -5.62
C PHE A 37 11.74 -0.31 -5.55
N PRO A 38 12.54 0.76 -5.67
CA PRO A 38 13.99 0.68 -5.65
C PRO A 38 14.58 0.50 -4.24
N ILE A 39 13.75 0.52 -3.20
CA ILE A 39 14.11 0.30 -1.80
C ILE A 39 13.15 -0.72 -1.20
N ASP A 40 13.56 -1.36 -0.11
CA ASP A 40 12.63 -2.15 0.70
C ASP A 40 11.69 -1.22 1.46
N LEU A 41 10.40 -1.31 1.17
CA LEU A 41 9.39 -0.47 1.81
C LEU A 41 9.06 -1.02 3.20
N ASP A 42 9.27 -0.19 4.22
CA ASP A 42 9.00 -0.54 5.62
C ASP A 42 7.53 -0.21 5.93
N ILE A 43 6.64 -1.17 5.71
CA ILE A 43 5.21 -1.05 5.98
C ILE A 43 4.89 -1.95 7.17
N ALA A 44 4.65 -1.33 8.33
CA ALA A 44 4.43 -2.05 9.58
C ALA A 44 3.16 -2.90 9.55
N PHE A 45 2.10 -2.40 8.93
CA PHE A 45 0.88 -3.17 8.65
C PHE A 45 0.03 -2.48 7.58
N ILE A 46 -0.89 -3.25 7.01
CA ILE A 46 -2.01 -2.77 6.21
C ILE A 46 -3.29 -3.40 6.74
N GLU A 47 -4.34 -2.60 6.96
CA GLU A 47 -5.59 -3.11 7.52
C GLU A 47 -6.83 -2.45 6.90
N VAL A 48 -7.94 -3.17 6.92
CA VAL A 48 -9.26 -2.60 6.66
C VAL A 48 -9.69 -1.70 7.81
N SER A 49 -10.23 -0.53 7.48
CA SER A 49 -10.78 0.43 8.42
C SER A 49 -12.29 0.59 8.21
N THR A 50 -13.06 0.09 9.17
CA THR A 50 -14.54 0.19 9.19
C THR A 50 -15.05 1.61 9.39
N ARG A 51 -14.17 2.55 9.79
CA ARG A 51 -14.52 3.96 10.06
C ARG A 51 -14.04 4.92 8.98
N MET A 52 -13.30 4.44 7.98
CA MET A 52 -12.78 5.27 6.90
C MET A 52 -13.87 5.47 5.84
N THR A 53 -14.44 6.67 5.77
CA THR A 53 -15.55 7.01 4.86
C THR A 53 -15.20 8.03 3.77
N LYS A 54 -14.12 8.80 3.95
CA LYS A 54 -13.76 9.90 3.03
C LYS A 54 -12.77 9.50 1.94
N HIS A 55 -12.00 8.44 2.15
CA HIS A 55 -10.92 8.01 1.28
C HIS A 55 -11.06 6.52 1.00
N ARG A 56 -10.61 6.07 -0.17
CA ARG A 56 -10.56 4.64 -0.52
C ARG A 56 -9.48 3.92 0.27
N ALA A 57 -8.32 4.53 0.38
CA ALA A 57 -7.23 4.14 1.25
C ALA A 57 -6.44 5.37 1.66
N LYS A 58 -5.54 5.21 2.62
CA LYS A 58 -4.60 6.25 3.04
C LYS A 58 -3.34 5.65 3.67
N ALA A 59 -2.19 6.11 3.23
CA ALA A 59 -0.90 5.93 3.90
C ALA A 59 -0.76 6.88 5.09
N TYR A 60 -0.17 6.38 6.17
CA TYR A 60 0.10 7.11 7.39
C TYR A 60 1.57 7.00 7.76
N LYS A 61 2.09 8.08 8.34
CA LYS A 61 3.39 8.14 9.01
C LYS A 61 3.16 8.46 10.49
N ARG A 62 3.66 7.61 11.39
CA ARG A 62 3.71 7.86 12.84
C ARG A 62 5.07 8.44 13.23
N GLU A 63 5.10 9.07 14.41
CA GLU A 63 6.36 9.42 15.07
C GLU A 63 7.23 8.17 15.25
N GLY A 64 8.55 8.32 15.12
CA GLY A 64 9.48 7.20 15.16
C GLY A 64 9.69 6.48 13.81
N GLY A 65 9.10 6.96 12.72
CA GLY A 65 9.36 6.41 11.38
C GLY A 65 8.57 5.15 11.04
N THR A 66 7.48 4.87 11.76
CA THR A 66 6.59 3.76 11.44
C THR A 66 5.58 4.18 10.37
N TYR A 67 5.45 3.38 9.30
CA TYR A 67 4.51 3.62 8.20
C TYR A 67 3.46 2.51 8.14
N TYR A 68 2.22 2.85 7.81
CA TYR A 68 1.14 1.87 7.66
C TYR A 68 0.07 2.36 6.70
N ILE A 69 -0.71 1.43 6.14
CA ILE A 69 -1.80 1.73 5.21
C ILE A 69 -3.12 1.34 5.87
N ARG A 70 -4.15 2.17 5.67
CA ARG A 70 -5.53 1.76 5.97
C ARG A 70 -6.38 1.83 4.72
N VAL A 71 -7.22 0.83 4.51
CA VAL A 71 -8.13 0.72 3.36
C VAL A 71 -9.56 0.78 3.86
N SER A 72 -10.46 1.51 3.19
CA SER A 72 -11.86 1.62 3.58
C SER A 72 -12.59 0.29 3.37
N GLU A 73 -13.36 -0.13 4.39
CA GLU A 73 -14.21 -1.32 4.31
C GLU A 73 -15.24 -1.22 3.17
N GLU A 74 -15.88 -0.07 3.03
CA GLU A 74 -16.87 0.18 1.97
C GLU A 74 -16.24 0.04 0.57
N PHE A 75 -14.96 0.43 0.43
CA PHE A 75 -14.21 0.30 -0.81
C PHE A 75 -13.89 -1.15 -1.15
N VAL A 76 -13.34 -1.93 -0.19
CA VAL A 76 -13.02 -3.35 -0.45
C VAL A 76 -14.26 -4.21 -0.73
N GLN A 77 -15.43 -3.83 -0.21
CA GLN A 77 -16.69 -4.55 -0.47
C GLN A 77 -17.29 -4.28 -1.87
N ARG A 78 -16.94 -3.16 -2.51
CA ARG A 78 -17.62 -2.70 -3.74
C ARG A 78 -16.77 -2.81 -5.00
N GLU A 79 -15.46 -2.84 -4.85
CA GLU A 79 -14.53 -2.72 -5.96
C GLU A 79 -13.84 -4.05 -6.26
N SER A 80 -13.30 -4.18 -7.47
CA SER A 80 -12.60 -5.39 -7.86
C SER A 80 -11.22 -5.48 -7.20
N LEU A 81 -10.71 -6.70 -7.03
CA LEU A 81 -9.36 -6.93 -6.50
C LEU A 81 -8.29 -6.14 -7.25
N TYR A 82 -8.41 -6.02 -8.57
CA TYR A 82 -7.51 -5.22 -9.39
C TYR A 82 -7.51 -3.72 -9.00
N ILE A 83 -8.68 -3.13 -8.76
CA ILE A 83 -8.79 -1.72 -8.36
C ILE A 83 -8.29 -1.51 -6.93
N ILE A 84 -8.52 -2.50 -6.05
CA ILE A 84 -8.00 -2.49 -4.68
C ILE A 84 -6.48 -2.56 -4.72
N GLU A 85 -5.89 -3.48 -5.47
CA GLU A 85 -4.44 -3.61 -5.63
C GLU A 85 -3.82 -2.32 -6.16
N LEU A 86 -4.35 -1.74 -7.24
CA LEU A 86 -3.87 -0.45 -7.76
C LEU A 86 -3.87 0.65 -6.68
N THR A 87 -4.90 0.67 -5.84
CA THR A 87 -5.01 1.63 -4.74
C THR A 87 -3.97 1.34 -3.65
N VAL A 88 -3.71 0.07 -3.33
CA VAL A 88 -2.64 -0.31 -2.39
C VAL A 88 -1.28 0.14 -2.91
N VAL A 89 -0.95 -0.14 -4.19
CA VAL A 89 0.33 0.29 -4.77
C VAL A 89 0.44 1.82 -4.81
N HIS A 90 -0.67 2.54 -5.05
CA HIS A 90 -0.70 4.01 -4.97
C HIS A 90 -0.34 4.51 -3.56
N GLU A 91 -0.87 3.88 -2.51
CA GLU A 91 -0.50 4.21 -1.13
C GLU A 91 0.95 3.80 -0.78
N MET A 92 1.47 2.73 -1.38
CA MET A 92 2.90 2.36 -1.26
C MET A 92 3.81 3.46 -1.83
N VAL A 93 3.39 4.16 -2.89
CA VAL A 93 4.13 5.34 -3.39
C VAL A 93 4.17 6.44 -2.33
N HIS A 94 3.07 6.71 -1.62
CA HIS A 94 3.12 7.69 -0.52
C HIS A 94 4.13 7.29 0.57
N ILE A 95 4.21 6.00 0.92
CA ILE A 95 5.20 5.49 1.89
C ILE A 95 6.63 5.62 1.37
N TYR A 96 6.87 5.30 0.10
CA TYR A 96 8.16 5.52 -0.55
C TYR A 96 8.64 6.97 -0.38
N PHE A 97 7.78 7.95 -0.67
CA PHE A 97 8.12 9.37 -0.48
C PHE A 97 8.34 9.71 1.01
N TYR A 98 7.62 9.09 1.94
CA TYR A 98 7.86 9.29 3.36
C TYR A 98 9.21 8.74 3.84
N GLN A 99 9.65 7.60 3.33
CA GLN A 99 10.94 6.98 3.64
C GLN A 99 12.12 7.72 2.99
N MET A 100 11.92 8.25 1.79
CA MET A 100 12.94 9.05 1.08
C MET A 100 13.11 10.47 1.62
N GLY A 101 12.34 10.88 2.64
CA GLY A 101 12.44 12.21 3.25
C GLY A 101 11.69 13.31 2.49
N TYR A 102 10.75 12.94 1.61
CA TYR A 102 9.98 13.84 0.75
C TYR A 102 8.47 13.83 1.06
N PRO A 103 8.03 14.05 2.31
CA PRO A 103 6.64 13.82 2.72
C PRO A 103 5.61 14.80 2.14
N ASN A 104 6.06 15.93 1.60
CA ASN A 104 5.18 16.98 1.07
C ASN A 104 4.88 16.83 -0.43
N HIS A 105 5.40 15.80 -1.09
CA HIS A 105 5.19 15.54 -2.51
C HIS A 105 3.87 14.78 -2.76
N GLY A 106 2.76 15.34 -2.27
CA GLY A 106 1.43 14.79 -2.48
C GLY A 106 0.93 15.07 -3.90
N HIS A 107 1.02 14.07 -4.78
CA HIS A 107 0.48 14.11 -6.16
C HIS A 107 1.10 15.14 -7.11
N ASP A 108 2.33 15.58 -6.82
CA ASP A 108 3.10 16.44 -7.70
C ASP A 108 3.70 15.65 -8.90
N LYS A 109 4.54 16.31 -9.71
CA LYS A 109 5.14 15.69 -10.90
C LYS A 109 6.02 14.47 -10.57
N TYR A 110 6.74 14.49 -9.44
CA TYR A 110 7.60 13.38 -9.01
C TYR A 110 6.76 12.20 -8.53
N PHE A 111 5.74 12.49 -7.71
CA PHE A 111 4.79 11.47 -7.26
C PHE A 111 4.13 10.77 -8.44
N ARG A 112 3.66 11.57 -9.42
CA ARG A 112 3.09 11.04 -10.65
C ARG A 112 4.10 10.14 -11.34
N TRP A 113 5.30 10.61 -11.67
CA TRP A 113 6.31 9.79 -12.34
C TRP A 113 6.50 8.41 -11.69
N VAL A 114 6.64 8.34 -10.35
CA VAL A 114 6.78 7.08 -9.62
C VAL A 114 5.53 6.19 -9.74
N VAL A 115 4.32 6.74 -9.59
CA VAL A 115 3.05 6.01 -9.81
C VAL A 115 3.04 5.31 -11.17
N GLY A 116 3.60 5.94 -12.20
CA GLY A 116 3.71 5.36 -13.53
C GLY A 116 4.69 4.20 -13.57
N GLN A 117 5.89 4.40 -13.03
CA GLN A 117 6.93 3.35 -13.00
C GLN A 117 6.44 2.08 -12.30
N VAL A 118 5.70 2.22 -11.20
CA VAL A 118 5.15 1.09 -10.43
C VAL A 118 3.76 0.65 -10.91
N GLN A 119 3.25 1.24 -12.00
CA GLN A 119 1.95 0.92 -12.61
C GLN A 119 0.75 1.09 -11.65
N ALA A 120 0.79 2.06 -10.74
CA ALA A 120 -0.24 2.33 -9.73
C ALA A 120 -1.33 3.32 -10.17
N SER A 121 -1.48 3.55 -11.48
CA SER A 121 -2.38 4.59 -12.00
C SER A 121 -3.86 4.24 -11.78
N MET A 122 -4.49 4.90 -10.79
CA MET A 122 -5.89 4.68 -10.45
C MET A 122 -6.89 5.31 -11.44
N THR A 123 -6.44 6.22 -12.31
CA THR A 123 -7.31 6.90 -13.30
C THR A 123 -7.42 6.14 -14.63
N ARG A 124 -6.88 4.90 -14.70
CA ARG A 124 -6.67 4.13 -15.94
C ARG A 124 -5.74 4.80 -16.94
N THR A 125 -5.12 5.92 -16.58
CA THR A 125 -4.15 6.62 -17.41
C THR A 125 -2.91 5.74 -17.48
N SER A 126 -2.75 5.00 -18.57
CA SER A 126 -1.56 4.16 -18.74
C SER A 126 -0.32 5.05 -18.85
N THR A 127 0.84 4.52 -18.49
CA THR A 127 2.12 5.22 -18.73
C THR A 127 2.39 5.49 -20.21
N PHE A 128 1.63 4.86 -21.11
CA PHE A 128 1.70 5.04 -22.55
C PHE A 128 0.83 6.20 -23.06
N GLU A 129 -0.09 6.75 -22.26
CA GLU A 129 -0.94 7.87 -22.67
C GLU A 129 -0.17 9.19 -22.75
N GLN A 130 -0.52 10.03 -23.73
CA GLN A 130 0.17 11.30 -24.01
C GLN A 130 0.24 12.20 -22.76
N LYS A 131 -0.84 12.30 -21.98
CA LYS A 131 -0.85 13.05 -20.71
C LYS A 131 0.23 12.60 -19.72
N TRP A 132 0.56 11.31 -19.73
CA TRP A 132 1.61 10.77 -18.89
C TRP A 132 2.99 11.11 -19.46
N ARG A 133 3.15 10.99 -20.78
CA ARG A 133 4.36 11.41 -21.51
C ARG A 133 4.66 12.90 -21.31
N ASP A 134 3.66 13.77 -21.42
CA ASP A 134 3.79 15.21 -21.24
C ASP A 134 4.19 15.58 -19.79
N CYS A 135 3.80 14.77 -18.80
CA CYS A 135 4.22 14.96 -17.41
C CYS A 135 5.69 14.56 -17.17
N ILE A 136 6.26 13.70 -18.02
CA ILE A 136 7.62 13.16 -17.89
C ILE A 136 8.60 13.74 -18.93
N GLU A 137 8.12 14.39 -19.98
CA GLU A 137 8.91 14.99 -21.07
C GLU A 137 10.02 15.93 -20.55
N PRO A 138 9.78 16.81 -19.55
CA PRO A 138 10.85 17.65 -18.98
C PRO A 138 11.94 16.89 -18.22
N PHE A 139 11.81 15.57 -18.04
CA PHE A 139 12.78 14.72 -17.34
C PHE A 139 13.53 13.76 -18.28
N MET A 140 13.13 13.67 -19.55
CA MET A 140 13.80 12.85 -20.56
C MET A 140 14.73 13.67 -21.47
N GLU A 141 14.59 15.00 -21.48
CA GLU A 141 15.40 15.89 -22.34
C GLU A 141 16.80 16.25 -21.79
N ASP A 142 17.15 15.81 -20.57
CA ASP A 142 18.47 16.03 -19.95
C ASP A 142 19.44 14.81 -20.08
N ASN A 143 19.25 13.94 -21.08
CA ASN A 143 20.19 12.87 -21.45
C ASN A 143 20.81 13.07 -22.83
#